data_AF-A0A8K9XTY0-F1
#
_entry.id   AF-A0A8K9XTY0-F1
#
_cell.length_a   1.000
_cell.length_b   1.000
_cell.length_c   1.000
_cell.angle_alpha   90.00
_cell.angle_beta   90.00
_cell.angle_gamma   90.00
#
_symmetry.space_group_name_H-M   'P 1'
#
loop_
_entity.id
_entity.type
_entity.pdbx_description
1 polymer ?
#
loop_
_entity_poly.entity_id
_entity_poly.type
_entity_poly.pdbx_seq_one_letter_code
_entity_poly.pdbx_strand_id
1 'polypeptide(L)'
;MATITCTRFTEEFQMFEELGKGAFSVVRRCVKVLSGQEYAAKIINTKKLSARDHQKLDREARICRLLKHSNIGEFFLTGGELFEDIVAREYYSEADASHCIQQILEAVLHCHQMGVVHRDLKPENLLLASKSKGAAVKLADFGLAIEVEGEQQAWFGFAGTPGYLSPEVLRKDPYGKAVDLWACGVILYILLVGYPPFWDEDQHRLYQQIKAGAYDFPSPEWDTVTPEAKDLINKMLTINPAKRITASEVLKHPWISHRSTVASCMHRQETVECLKKFNARRKLKVLQTVSLCFTVRKQEIIKVTEQLIEAISNGDFESYTKMCDPSVTAFEPEALGNLVEGLDFHRFYFENLWSKNSKPVHTTILNPHIHLIGEEAACIAYIRITQYIDTNGMPRTAQSEETRIWHRRDGKWQIVHFHRSGSPSAITK
;
A
#
# COMPACT_ATOMS: atom_id res chain seq x y z
N MET A 1 38.14 22.89 -21.75
CA MET A 1 36.75 22.81 -22.28
C MET A 1 35.81 22.72 -21.09
N ALA A 2 34.63 23.36 -21.13
CA ALA A 2 33.65 23.24 -20.06
C ALA A 2 32.78 21.99 -20.27
N THR A 3 32.71 21.11 -19.28
CA THR A 3 31.93 19.87 -19.36
C THR A 3 30.45 20.18 -19.14
N ILE A 4 29.69 20.36 -20.23
CA ILE A 4 28.24 20.55 -20.16
C ILE A 4 27.60 19.27 -19.63
N THR A 5 27.32 19.24 -18.33
CA THR A 5 26.63 18.13 -17.67
C THR A 5 25.14 18.29 -17.94
N CYS A 6 24.65 17.68 -19.01
CA CYS A 6 23.22 17.61 -19.29
C CYS A 6 22.57 16.70 -18.23
N THR A 7 21.59 17.24 -17.52
CA THR A 7 21.13 16.74 -16.20
C THR A 7 19.71 16.20 -16.23
N ARG A 8 19.19 15.83 -17.42
CA ARG A 8 17.82 15.31 -17.55
C ARG A 8 17.82 13.79 -17.57
N PHE A 9 17.03 13.19 -16.69
CA PHE A 9 16.82 11.74 -16.62
C PHE A 9 16.49 11.11 -17.99
N THR A 10 15.76 11.82 -18.87
CA THR A 10 15.40 11.38 -20.22
C THR A 10 16.58 11.28 -21.21
N GLU A 11 17.74 11.83 -20.86
CA GLU A 11 18.97 11.77 -21.67
C GLU A 11 19.87 10.60 -21.21
N GLU A 12 19.79 10.23 -19.93
CA GLU A 12 20.54 9.10 -19.35
C GLU A 12 19.76 7.76 -19.35
N PHE A 13 18.42 7.78 -19.32
CA PHE A 13 17.59 6.59 -19.11
C PHE A 13 16.46 6.45 -20.14
N GLN A 14 16.33 5.25 -20.71
CA GLN A 14 15.18 4.85 -21.53
C GLN A 14 14.10 4.20 -20.66
N MET A 15 12.83 4.55 -20.88
CA MET A 15 11.68 4.04 -20.13
C MET A 15 10.98 2.85 -20.80
N PHE A 16 10.55 1.87 -20.00
CA PHE A 16 9.85 0.66 -20.44
C PHE A 16 8.56 0.44 -19.64
N GLU A 17 8.12 -0.81 -19.42
CA GLU A 17 6.82 -1.16 -18.85
C GLU A 17 6.59 -0.70 -17.39
N GLU A 18 5.33 -0.72 -16.97
CA GLU A 18 4.92 -0.44 -15.58
C GLU A 18 5.10 -1.67 -14.69
N LEU A 19 5.67 -1.42 -13.51
CA LEU A 19 5.95 -2.41 -12.47
C LEU A 19 4.96 -2.30 -11.30
N GLY A 20 4.37 -1.13 -11.09
CA GLY A 20 3.33 -0.89 -10.10
C GLY A 20 2.94 0.57 -9.97
N LYS A 21 1.75 0.83 -9.41
CA LYS A 21 1.18 2.17 -9.21
C LYS A 21 0.83 2.39 -7.73
N GLY A 22 1.18 3.55 -7.21
CA GLY A 22 0.77 4.08 -5.91
C GLY A 22 0.02 5.41 -6.06
N ALA A 23 -0.53 5.94 -4.96
CA ALA A 23 -1.46 7.08 -4.97
C ALA A 23 -0.97 8.34 -5.72
N PHE A 24 0.35 8.61 -5.72
CA PHE A 24 0.95 9.79 -6.38
C PHE A 24 2.13 9.43 -7.30
N SER A 25 2.35 8.14 -7.56
CA SER A 25 3.58 7.64 -8.18
C SER A 25 3.36 6.40 -9.05
N VAL A 26 4.07 6.31 -10.16
CA VAL A 26 4.13 5.11 -11.01
C VAL A 26 5.57 4.59 -11.03
N VAL A 27 5.77 3.32 -10.72
CA VAL A 27 7.07 2.65 -10.81
C VAL A 27 7.13 1.95 -12.17
N ARG A 28 8.16 2.25 -12.97
CA ARG A 28 8.38 1.66 -14.30
C ARG A 28 9.82 1.17 -14.42
N ARG A 29 10.07 0.15 -15.24
CA ARG A 29 11.44 -0.26 -15.59
C ARG A 29 12.09 0.82 -16.44
N CYS A 30 13.36 1.10 -16.20
CA CYS A 30 14.20 1.91 -17.07
C CYS A 30 15.59 1.30 -17.24
N VAL A 31 16.29 1.68 -18.30
CA VAL A 31 17.65 1.22 -18.60
C VAL A 31 18.55 2.43 -18.79
N LYS A 32 19.71 2.47 -18.12
CA LYS A 32 20.68 3.55 -18.25
C LYS A 32 21.48 3.39 -19.54
N VAL A 33 21.20 4.26 -20.51
CA VAL A 33 21.57 4.15 -21.94
C VAL A 33 23.05 3.84 -22.16
N LEU A 34 23.95 4.54 -21.46
CA LEU A 34 25.41 4.38 -21.61
C LEU A 34 25.98 3.07 -21.04
N SER A 35 25.19 2.31 -20.28
CA SER A 35 25.65 1.15 -19.49
C SER A 35 24.85 -0.13 -19.68
N GLY A 36 23.66 -0.05 -20.29
CA GLY A 36 22.72 -1.18 -20.40
C GLY A 36 22.12 -1.67 -19.07
N GLN A 37 22.46 -1.04 -17.94
CA GLN A 37 22.03 -1.48 -16.61
C GLN A 37 20.57 -1.09 -16.32
N GLU A 38 19.79 -2.02 -15.74
CA GLU A 38 18.38 -1.84 -15.44
C GLU A 38 18.09 -1.27 -14.03
N TYR A 39 17.08 -0.42 -13.94
CA TYR A 39 16.64 0.28 -12.73
C TYR A 39 15.11 0.35 -12.67
N ALA A 40 14.55 0.56 -11.47
CA ALA A 40 13.14 0.86 -11.27
C ALA A 40 12.95 2.36 -10.98
N ALA A 41 12.34 3.09 -11.90
CA ALA A 41 12.08 4.52 -11.74
C ALA A 41 10.71 4.76 -11.10
N LYS A 42 10.70 5.22 -9.84
CA LYS A 42 9.51 5.73 -9.13
C LYS A 42 9.22 7.17 -9.62
N ILE A 43 8.41 7.28 -10.67
CA ILE A 43 7.99 8.56 -11.26
C ILE A 43 6.92 9.18 -10.37
N ILE A 44 7.12 10.42 -9.92
CA ILE A 44 6.21 11.11 -9.00
C ILE A 44 5.75 12.42 -9.63
N ASN A 45 4.43 12.67 -9.64
CA ASN A 45 3.87 13.89 -10.20
C ASN A 45 3.92 15.03 -9.17
N THR A 46 5.08 15.68 -9.06
CA THR A 46 5.34 16.77 -8.10
C THR A 46 4.31 17.90 -8.14
N LYS A 47 3.72 18.18 -9.30
CA LYS A 47 2.66 19.20 -9.43
C LYS A 47 1.45 18.90 -8.53
N LYS A 48 1.09 17.62 -8.34
CA LYS A 48 -0.06 17.19 -7.53
C LYS A 48 0.26 17.04 -6.03
N LEU A 49 1.50 17.29 -5.60
CA LEU A 49 1.92 17.12 -4.20
C LEU A 49 1.68 18.39 -3.37
N SER A 50 1.27 18.23 -2.11
CA SER A 50 1.31 19.33 -1.15
C SER A 50 2.75 19.66 -0.72
N ALA A 51 2.96 20.80 -0.05
CA ALA A 51 4.27 21.13 0.54
C ALA A 51 4.73 20.07 1.57
N ARG A 52 3.79 19.44 2.28
CA ARG A 52 4.07 18.34 3.21
C ARG A 52 4.53 17.07 2.49
N ASP A 53 4.07 16.83 1.27
CA ASP A 53 4.42 15.64 0.49
C ASP A 53 5.74 15.81 -0.26
N HIS A 54 6.08 17.05 -0.67
CA HIS A 54 7.44 17.40 -1.10
C HIS A 54 8.45 17.08 0.03
N GLN A 55 8.19 17.51 1.27
CA GLN A 55 9.05 17.21 2.42
C GLN A 55 9.18 15.70 2.73
N LYS A 56 8.15 14.88 2.42
CA LYS A 56 8.27 13.41 2.49
C LYS A 56 9.21 12.89 1.41
N LEU A 57 9.05 13.35 0.16
CA LEU A 57 9.87 12.95 -0.98
C LEU A 57 11.36 13.30 -0.77
N ASP A 58 11.66 14.52 -0.30
CA ASP A 58 13.04 14.92 0.01
C ASP A 58 13.67 14.07 1.13
N ARG A 59 12.86 13.58 2.08
CA ARG A 59 13.30 12.63 3.11
C ARG A 59 13.48 11.22 2.57
N GLU A 60 12.54 10.71 1.78
CA GLU A 60 12.65 9.40 1.12
C GLU A 60 13.92 9.34 0.25
N ALA A 61 14.11 10.35 -0.60
CA ALA A 61 15.28 10.45 -1.47
C ALA A 61 16.61 10.61 -0.70
N ARG A 62 16.60 11.21 0.50
CA ARG A 62 17.79 11.28 1.36
C ARG A 62 18.07 9.94 2.04
N ILE A 63 17.05 9.30 2.62
CA ILE A 63 17.16 7.99 3.28
C ILE A 63 17.66 6.93 2.28
N CYS A 64 17.08 6.85 1.08
CA CYS A 64 17.51 5.90 0.04
C CYS A 64 18.92 6.16 -0.51
N ARG A 65 19.52 7.34 -0.29
CA ARG A 65 20.93 7.63 -0.62
C ARG A 65 21.90 7.27 0.51
N LEU A 66 21.42 7.26 1.76
CA LEU A 66 22.16 6.90 2.96
C LEU A 66 22.24 5.37 3.15
N LEU A 67 21.13 4.67 2.90
CA LEU A 67 20.98 3.25 3.19
C LEU A 67 21.56 2.34 2.10
N LYS A 68 22.87 2.06 2.20
CA LYS A 68 23.58 1.14 1.29
C LYS A 68 23.81 -0.21 1.94
N HIS A 69 23.04 -1.23 1.57
CA HIS A 69 23.10 -2.56 2.17
C HIS A 69 22.71 -3.69 1.20
N SER A 70 23.31 -4.87 1.36
CA SER A 70 23.04 -6.07 0.53
C SER A 70 21.56 -6.44 0.46
N ASN A 71 20.82 -6.17 1.53
CA ASN A 71 19.40 -6.53 1.68
C ASN A 71 18.45 -5.32 1.59
N ILE A 72 18.90 -4.19 1.02
CA ILE A 72 18.07 -3.03 0.68
C ILE A 72 18.00 -2.86 -0.84
N GLY A 73 16.86 -2.39 -1.35
CA GLY A 73 16.58 -2.27 -2.79
C GLY A 73 17.12 -0.99 -3.44
N GLU A 74 18.28 -1.07 -4.11
CA GLU A 74 18.86 0.02 -4.92
C GLU A 74 18.59 -0.12 -6.44
N PHE A 75 18.25 -1.33 -6.92
CA PHE A 75 18.21 -1.68 -8.35
C PHE A 75 16.83 -2.24 -8.77
N PHE A 76 16.64 -2.51 -10.06
CA PHE A 76 15.46 -3.24 -10.54
C PHE A 76 15.45 -4.66 -9.96
N LEU A 77 14.40 -4.99 -9.19
CA LEU A 77 14.24 -6.29 -8.55
C LEU A 77 13.24 -7.15 -9.35
N THR A 78 13.69 -8.30 -9.84
CA THR A 78 12.90 -9.13 -10.77
C THR A 78 12.22 -10.34 -10.12
N GLY A 79 12.49 -10.60 -8.83
CA GLY A 79 11.93 -11.74 -8.09
C GLY A 79 10.46 -11.59 -7.69
N GLY A 80 9.96 -10.36 -7.56
CA GLY A 80 8.63 -10.08 -7.03
C GLY A 80 8.57 -10.10 -5.49
N GLU A 81 7.38 -10.26 -4.92
CA GLU A 81 7.16 -10.32 -3.48
C GLU A 81 7.63 -11.67 -2.90
N LEU A 82 8.42 -11.65 -1.81
CA LEU A 82 8.91 -12.83 -1.08
C LEU A 82 7.77 -13.81 -0.74
N PHE A 83 6.62 -13.27 -0.34
CA PHE A 83 5.46 -14.05 0.09
C PHE A 83 4.83 -14.85 -1.04
N GLU A 84 4.96 -14.41 -2.30
CA GLU A 84 4.44 -15.12 -3.48
C GLU A 84 5.40 -16.24 -3.91
N ASP A 85 6.71 -16.00 -3.82
CA ASP A 85 7.74 -17.01 -4.06
C ASP A 85 7.63 -18.18 -3.08
N ILE A 86 7.44 -17.91 -1.77
CA ILE A 86 7.21 -18.98 -0.77
C ILE A 86 6.02 -19.88 -1.16
N VAL A 87 4.94 -19.31 -1.72
CA VAL A 87 3.76 -20.05 -2.19
C VAL A 87 4.02 -20.85 -3.48
N ALA A 88 5.10 -20.56 -4.20
CA ALA A 88 5.53 -21.28 -5.40
C ALA A 88 6.60 -22.36 -5.14
N ARG A 89 7.09 -22.52 -3.89
CA ARG A 89 8.09 -23.54 -3.54
C ARG A 89 7.45 -24.90 -3.29
N GLU A 90 8.08 -25.96 -3.82
CA GLU A 90 7.76 -27.36 -3.52
C GLU A 90 8.10 -27.76 -2.07
N TYR A 91 8.94 -26.97 -1.40
CA TYR A 91 9.39 -27.21 -0.04
C TYR A 91 9.58 -25.88 0.70
N TYR A 92 9.12 -25.84 1.94
CA TYR A 92 9.23 -24.71 2.86
C TYR A 92 9.20 -25.19 4.31
N SER A 93 10.09 -24.64 5.13
CA SER A 93 10.40 -25.08 6.50
C SER A 93 10.66 -23.90 7.46
N GLU A 94 10.86 -24.17 8.75
CA GLU A 94 11.33 -23.13 9.68
C GLU A 94 12.72 -22.62 9.33
N ALA A 95 13.60 -23.48 8.79
CA ALA A 95 14.93 -23.05 8.35
C ALA A 95 14.85 -22.01 7.22
N ASP A 96 13.88 -22.16 6.29
CA ASP A 96 13.59 -21.16 5.26
C ASP A 96 13.06 -19.86 5.88
N ALA A 97 12.10 -19.94 6.80
CA ALA A 97 11.55 -18.77 7.50
C ALA A 97 12.64 -18.01 8.30
N SER A 98 13.49 -18.75 9.00
CA SER A 98 14.65 -18.23 9.74
C SER A 98 15.65 -17.54 8.80
N HIS A 99 15.90 -18.08 7.60
CA HIS A 99 16.77 -17.45 6.60
C HIS A 99 16.16 -16.19 5.97
N CYS A 100 14.83 -16.16 5.81
CA CYS A 100 14.13 -14.96 5.34
C CYS A 100 14.17 -13.84 6.40
N ILE A 101 13.80 -14.13 7.65
CA ILE A 101 13.77 -13.10 8.71
C ILE A 101 15.18 -12.60 9.06
N GLN A 102 16.22 -13.43 8.95
CA GLN A 102 17.61 -12.99 9.11
C GLN A 102 17.94 -11.84 8.16
N GLN A 103 17.69 -12.00 6.86
CA GLN A 103 17.99 -10.99 5.84
C GLN A 103 17.18 -9.69 6.00
N ILE A 104 15.95 -9.82 6.48
CA ILE A 104 15.09 -8.68 6.84
C ILE A 104 15.71 -7.93 8.03
N LEU A 105 16.16 -8.66 9.06
CA LEU A 105 16.74 -8.09 10.27
C LEU A 105 18.14 -7.51 10.06
N GLU A 106 18.92 -8.02 9.11
CA GLU A 106 20.17 -7.42 8.65
C GLU A 106 19.91 -6.06 7.98
N ALA A 107 18.90 -5.97 7.10
CA ALA A 107 18.48 -4.70 6.53
C ALA A 107 17.94 -3.71 7.59
N VAL A 108 17.10 -4.17 8.52
CA VAL A 108 16.55 -3.35 9.61
C VAL A 108 17.65 -2.88 10.57
N LEU A 109 18.61 -3.74 10.91
CA LEU A 109 19.77 -3.36 11.73
C LEU A 109 20.61 -2.28 11.04
N HIS A 110 20.87 -2.39 9.74
CA HIS A 110 21.57 -1.35 8.98
C HIS A 110 20.81 -0.01 9.02
N CYS A 111 19.48 -0.02 8.79
CA CYS A 111 18.64 1.17 8.97
C CYS A 111 18.81 1.77 10.37
N HIS A 112 18.73 0.94 11.41
CA HIS A 112 18.76 1.35 12.81
C HIS A 112 20.14 1.89 13.24
N GLN A 113 21.22 1.39 12.64
CA GLN A 113 22.58 1.92 12.80
C GLN A 113 22.76 3.27 12.08
N MET A 114 22.15 3.45 10.91
CA MET A 114 22.12 4.72 10.17
C MET A 114 21.10 5.73 10.73
N GLY A 115 20.48 5.46 11.88
CA GLY A 115 19.50 6.35 12.51
C GLY A 115 18.17 6.44 11.75
N VAL A 116 17.79 5.43 10.97
CA VAL A 116 16.53 5.37 10.20
C VAL A 116 15.56 4.36 10.81
N VAL A 117 14.27 4.69 10.84
CA VAL A 117 13.17 3.78 11.23
C VAL A 117 12.17 3.70 10.07
N HIS A 118 11.74 2.50 9.68
CA HIS A 118 10.95 2.27 8.46
C HIS A 118 9.45 2.52 8.64
N ARG A 119 8.88 2.09 9.78
CA ARG A 119 7.47 2.28 10.21
C ARG A 119 6.39 1.64 9.33
N ASP A 120 6.76 0.85 8.33
CA ASP A 120 5.79 0.18 7.44
C ASP A 120 6.37 -1.13 6.86
N LEU A 121 6.98 -1.95 7.73
CA LEU A 121 7.43 -3.29 7.37
C LEU A 121 6.21 -4.21 7.22
N LYS A 122 6.08 -4.83 6.04
CA LYS A 122 4.94 -5.66 5.63
C LYS A 122 5.28 -6.49 4.38
N PRO A 123 4.51 -7.54 4.04
CA PRO A 123 4.76 -8.40 2.87
C PRO A 123 5.00 -7.67 1.55
N GLU A 124 4.27 -6.58 1.27
CA GLU A 124 4.42 -5.76 0.05
C GLU A 124 5.84 -5.19 -0.10
N ASN A 125 6.50 -4.88 1.03
CA ASN A 125 7.77 -4.18 1.10
C ASN A 125 8.97 -5.16 1.20
N LEU A 126 8.71 -6.45 1.03
CA LEU A 126 9.68 -7.55 1.10
C LEU A 126 9.79 -8.24 -0.25
N LEU A 127 10.75 -7.78 -1.05
CA LEU A 127 10.95 -8.20 -2.44
C LEU A 127 12.13 -9.17 -2.56
N LEU A 128 12.20 -9.92 -3.67
CA LEU A 128 13.33 -10.78 -4.02
C LEU A 128 14.15 -10.17 -5.15
N ALA A 129 15.49 -10.24 -5.03
CA ALA A 129 16.41 -9.64 -6.00
C ALA A 129 16.21 -10.17 -7.43
N SER A 130 15.96 -11.48 -7.57
CA SER A 130 15.66 -12.16 -8.84
C SER A 130 14.78 -13.39 -8.60
N LYS A 131 14.39 -14.08 -9.67
CA LYS A 131 13.71 -15.38 -9.61
C LYS A 131 14.68 -16.58 -9.48
N SER A 132 15.94 -16.31 -9.14
CA SER A 132 16.96 -17.35 -8.94
C SER A 132 16.72 -18.08 -7.61
N LYS A 133 16.89 -19.41 -7.57
CA LYS A 133 16.84 -20.16 -6.31
C LYS A 133 17.89 -19.63 -5.33
N GLY A 134 17.46 -19.17 -4.15
CA GLY A 134 18.33 -18.51 -3.17
C GLY A 134 18.58 -17.01 -3.42
N ALA A 135 17.75 -16.34 -4.23
CA ALA A 135 17.80 -14.89 -4.38
C ALA A 135 17.64 -14.17 -3.03
N ALA A 136 18.41 -13.10 -2.83
CA ALA A 136 18.41 -12.34 -1.58
C ALA A 136 17.08 -11.57 -1.38
N VAL A 137 16.63 -11.52 -0.12
CA VAL A 137 15.50 -10.67 0.31
C VAL A 137 15.96 -9.22 0.35
N LYS A 138 15.10 -8.33 -0.15
CA LYS A 138 15.32 -6.90 -0.34
C LYS A 138 14.19 -6.10 0.29
N LEU A 139 14.54 -5.23 1.24
CA LEU A 139 13.65 -4.27 1.85
C LEU A 139 13.41 -3.07 0.91
N ALA A 140 12.15 -2.63 0.77
CA ALA A 140 11.71 -1.61 -0.19
C ALA A 140 10.64 -0.63 0.37
N ASP A 141 10.46 0.48 -0.34
CA ASP A 141 9.53 1.60 -0.07
C ASP A 141 9.66 2.33 1.28
N PHE A 142 10.70 3.17 1.38
CA PHE A 142 10.96 4.04 2.53
C PHE A 142 10.06 5.29 2.60
N GLY A 143 8.94 5.36 1.85
CA GLY A 143 8.07 6.55 1.78
C GLY A 143 7.44 6.97 3.12
N LEU A 144 7.34 6.06 4.10
CA LEU A 144 6.92 6.34 5.48
C LEU A 144 8.08 6.41 6.48
N ALA A 145 9.33 6.16 6.08
CA ALA A 145 10.49 6.14 6.96
C ALA A 145 10.81 7.53 7.54
N ILE A 146 11.58 7.54 8.63
CA ILE A 146 12.05 8.73 9.37
C ILE A 146 13.51 8.58 9.79
N GLU A 147 14.17 9.70 10.05
CA GLU A 147 15.45 9.75 10.76
C GLU A 147 15.20 10.00 12.25
N VAL A 148 16.04 9.44 13.12
CA VAL A 148 16.00 9.55 14.59
C VAL A 148 17.41 9.77 15.15
N GLU A 149 17.54 10.61 16.17
CA GLU A 149 18.83 10.94 16.77
C GLU A 149 19.25 9.90 17.81
N GLY A 150 20.16 9.00 17.44
CA GLY A 150 20.65 7.94 18.33
C GLY A 150 19.54 6.98 18.74
N GLU A 151 19.20 6.96 20.04
CA GLU A 151 18.09 6.19 20.61
C GLU A 151 16.94 7.07 21.13
N GLN A 152 16.91 8.36 20.77
CA GLN A 152 15.81 9.26 21.15
C GLN A 152 14.47 8.78 20.59
N GLN A 153 13.42 8.89 21.40
CA GLN A 153 12.04 8.57 21.02
C GLN A 153 11.21 9.84 20.98
N ALA A 154 10.36 9.98 19.95
CA ALA A 154 9.48 11.14 19.78
C ALA A 154 8.15 10.74 19.12
N TRP A 155 7.19 11.64 19.11
CA TRP A 155 5.92 11.42 18.40
C TRP A 155 6.05 11.82 16.92
N PHE A 156 6.47 10.87 16.09
CA PHE A 156 6.61 11.08 14.64
C PHE A 156 5.29 10.98 13.85
N GLY A 157 4.15 11.08 14.55
CA GLY A 157 2.81 10.95 13.99
C GLY A 157 2.34 9.51 13.79
N PHE A 158 1.05 9.34 13.51
CA PHE A 158 0.43 8.06 13.19
C PHE A 158 0.66 7.70 11.72
N ALA A 159 1.38 6.60 11.46
CA ALA A 159 1.71 6.10 10.13
C ALA A 159 2.02 4.59 10.17
N GLY A 160 1.78 3.88 9.07
CA GLY A 160 2.00 2.44 8.92
C GLY A 160 0.71 1.65 8.67
N THR A 161 0.85 0.41 8.18
CA THR A 161 -0.27 -0.45 7.77
C THR A 161 -0.96 -1.12 8.99
N PRO A 162 -2.30 -1.06 9.14
CA PRO A 162 -3.00 -1.35 10.41
C PRO A 162 -2.64 -2.62 11.19
N GLY A 163 -2.42 -3.76 10.51
CA GLY A 163 -2.06 -5.03 11.17
C GLY A 163 -0.60 -5.14 11.62
N TYR A 164 0.26 -4.20 11.22
CA TYR A 164 1.69 -4.15 11.52
C TYR A 164 2.06 -2.98 12.46
N LEU A 165 1.08 -2.11 12.80
CA LEU A 165 1.26 -1.04 13.78
C LEU A 165 1.57 -1.61 15.16
N SER A 166 2.48 -0.95 15.89
CA SER A 166 2.86 -1.36 17.24
C SER A 166 2.01 -0.69 18.33
N PRO A 167 1.97 -1.25 19.56
CA PRO A 167 1.11 -0.77 20.63
C PRO A 167 1.34 0.70 20.99
N GLU A 168 2.59 1.14 21.06
CA GLU A 168 2.98 2.53 21.36
C GLU A 168 2.47 3.52 20.29
N VAL A 169 2.50 3.18 19.00
CA VAL A 169 1.95 4.02 17.92
C VAL A 169 0.43 4.14 18.04
N LEU A 170 -0.26 3.05 18.43
CA LEU A 170 -1.70 3.04 18.65
C LEU A 170 -2.15 3.78 19.92
N ARG A 171 -1.30 3.82 20.96
CA ARG A 171 -1.52 4.63 22.18
C ARG A 171 -1.20 6.12 21.98
N LYS A 172 -0.43 6.44 20.94
CA LYS A 172 0.17 7.77 20.67
C LYS A 172 1.31 8.14 21.62
N ASP A 173 2.00 7.13 22.15
CA ASP A 173 3.20 7.29 22.94
C ASP A 173 4.37 7.75 22.02
N PRO A 174 5.41 8.42 22.55
CA PRO A 174 6.68 8.56 21.84
C PRO A 174 7.25 7.20 21.44
N TYR A 175 7.86 7.11 20.26
CA TYR A 175 8.40 5.85 19.75
C TYR A 175 9.69 6.06 18.95
N GLY A 176 10.32 4.95 18.54
CA GLY A 176 11.55 4.92 17.76
C GLY A 176 11.75 3.56 17.11
N LYS A 177 13.00 3.10 17.00
CA LYS A 177 13.43 1.87 16.31
C LYS A 177 12.61 0.61 16.64
N ALA A 178 12.13 0.48 17.89
CA ALA A 178 11.36 -0.67 18.34
C ALA A 178 10.05 -0.95 17.56
N VAL A 179 9.47 0.03 16.85
CA VAL A 179 8.25 -0.19 16.05
C VAL A 179 8.48 -1.18 14.90
N ASP A 180 9.67 -1.14 14.29
CA ASP A 180 10.05 -2.04 13.19
C ASP A 180 10.17 -3.49 13.70
N LEU A 181 10.65 -3.69 14.93
CA LEU A 181 10.81 -5.02 15.53
C LEU A 181 9.46 -5.67 15.88
N TRP A 182 8.45 -4.88 16.21
CA TRP A 182 7.07 -5.37 16.35
C TRP A 182 6.54 -5.89 15.01
N ALA A 183 6.68 -5.08 13.95
CA ALA A 183 6.27 -5.47 12.60
C ALA A 183 7.03 -6.72 12.10
N CYS A 184 8.32 -6.85 12.41
CA CYS A 184 9.08 -8.08 12.18
C CYS A 184 8.52 -9.30 12.93
N GLY A 185 8.01 -9.13 14.16
CA GLY A 185 7.32 -10.19 14.90
C GLY A 185 6.02 -10.64 14.21
N VAL A 186 5.22 -9.68 13.73
CA VAL A 186 4.01 -9.95 12.93
C VAL A 186 4.36 -10.68 11.63
N ILE A 187 5.42 -10.25 10.93
CA ILE A 187 5.92 -10.89 9.71
C ILE A 187 6.41 -12.32 9.99
N LEU A 188 7.20 -12.52 11.05
CA LEU A 188 7.71 -13.85 11.44
C LEU A 188 6.57 -14.81 11.78
N TYR A 189 5.54 -14.35 12.50
CA TYR A 189 4.35 -15.15 12.78
C TYR A 189 3.67 -15.61 11.47
N ILE A 190 3.46 -14.70 10.51
CA ILE A 190 2.84 -15.06 9.21
C ILE A 190 3.75 -16.01 8.41
N LEU A 191 5.07 -15.87 8.47
CA LEU A 191 6.01 -16.80 7.81
C LEU A 191 5.90 -18.23 8.37
N LEU A 192 5.54 -18.43 9.64
CA LEU A 192 5.51 -19.77 10.26
C LEU A 192 4.19 -20.55 10.12
N VAL A 193 3.06 -19.85 9.96
CA VAL A 193 1.72 -20.49 9.87
C VAL A 193 0.81 -19.94 8.77
N GLY A 194 1.21 -18.87 8.06
CA GLY A 194 0.49 -18.36 6.90
C GLY A 194 -0.69 -17.42 7.20
N TYR A 195 -0.91 -17.04 8.46
CA TYR A 195 -1.96 -16.10 8.89
C TYR A 195 -1.43 -15.11 9.93
N PRO A 196 -2.02 -13.90 10.09
CA PRO A 196 -1.54 -12.88 11.03
C PRO A 196 -1.92 -13.16 12.49
N PRO A 197 -1.11 -12.69 13.48
CA PRO A 197 -1.40 -12.82 14.91
C PRO A 197 -2.50 -11.90 15.41
N PHE A 198 -2.79 -10.81 14.69
CA PHE A 198 -3.84 -9.84 15.02
C PHE A 198 -4.74 -9.64 13.80
N TRP A 199 -6.04 -9.86 13.96
CA TRP A 199 -7.02 -9.68 12.89
C TRP A 199 -8.44 -9.46 13.41
N ASP A 200 -9.14 -8.50 12.80
CA ASP A 200 -10.59 -8.31 12.92
C ASP A 200 -11.09 -7.64 11.62
N GLU A 201 -12.41 -7.60 11.42
CA GLU A 201 -13.06 -6.78 10.40
C GLU A 201 -13.29 -5.35 10.90
N ASP A 202 -13.48 -5.17 12.21
CA ASP A 202 -13.53 -3.88 12.89
C ASP A 202 -12.10 -3.42 13.25
N GLN A 203 -11.66 -2.34 12.60
CA GLN A 203 -10.34 -1.75 12.83
C GLN A 203 -10.12 -1.27 14.27
N HIS A 204 -11.17 -0.89 15.00
CA HIS A 204 -11.07 -0.57 16.41
C HIS A 204 -10.77 -1.82 17.25
N ARG A 205 -11.45 -2.95 17.00
CA ARG A 205 -11.18 -4.21 17.71
C ARG A 205 -9.79 -4.75 17.40
N LEU A 206 -9.34 -4.69 16.14
CA LEU A 206 -7.95 -4.98 15.76
C LEU A 206 -6.96 -4.13 16.57
N TYR A 207 -7.20 -2.82 16.71
CA TYR A 207 -6.35 -1.95 17.52
C TYR A 207 -6.38 -2.28 19.01
N GLN A 208 -7.48 -2.83 19.57
CA GLN A 208 -7.49 -3.32 20.94
C GLN A 208 -6.68 -4.62 21.09
N GLN A 209 -6.78 -5.57 20.16
CA GLN A 209 -5.95 -6.80 20.15
C GLN A 209 -4.45 -6.45 20.18
N ILE A 210 -4.01 -5.59 19.26
CA ILE A 210 -2.62 -5.12 19.18
C ILE A 210 -2.19 -4.41 20.48
N LYS A 211 -2.98 -3.46 20.99
CA LYS A 211 -2.65 -2.72 22.23
C LYS A 211 -2.59 -3.62 23.48
N ALA A 212 -3.32 -4.73 23.48
CA ALA A 212 -3.30 -5.74 24.54
C ALA A 212 -2.21 -6.79 24.35
N GLY A 213 -1.56 -6.87 23.18
CA GLY A 213 -0.69 -7.99 22.81
C GLY A 213 -1.44 -9.32 22.75
N ALA A 214 -2.74 -9.29 22.43
CA ALA A 214 -3.60 -10.47 22.42
C ALA A 214 -3.42 -11.27 21.12
N TYR A 215 -2.42 -12.15 21.13
CA TYR A 215 -2.21 -13.24 20.18
C TYR A 215 -1.91 -14.53 20.96
N ASP A 216 -2.06 -15.67 20.31
CA ASP A 216 -1.77 -17.00 20.86
C ASP A 216 -0.96 -17.85 19.86
N PHE A 217 -0.82 -19.14 20.15
CA PHE A 217 -0.15 -20.12 19.28
C PHE A 217 -1.04 -21.37 19.16
N PRO A 218 -2.16 -21.30 18.41
CA PRO A 218 -3.20 -22.34 18.44
C PRO A 218 -2.77 -23.66 17.80
N SER A 219 -3.26 -24.75 18.37
CA SER A 219 -3.16 -26.10 17.81
C SER A 219 -4.14 -26.27 16.63
N PRO A 220 -3.80 -27.03 15.58
CA PRO A 220 -2.62 -27.88 15.46
C PRO A 220 -1.39 -27.21 14.82
N GLU A 221 -1.53 -26.08 14.12
CA GLU A 221 -0.46 -25.59 13.23
C GLU A 221 0.80 -25.19 14.01
N TRP A 222 0.65 -24.71 15.24
CA TRP A 222 1.75 -24.36 16.12
C TRP A 222 2.33 -25.53 16.93
N ASP A 223 1.66 -26.69 17.02
CA ASP A 223 2.17 -27.82 17.83
C ASP A 223 3.51 -28.34 17.30
N THR A 224 3.69 -28.25 15.97
CA THR A 224 4.91 -28.64 15.25
C THR A 224 5.95 -27.52 15.14
N VAL A 225 5.68 -26.33 15.69
CA VAL A 225 6.60 -25.18 15.65
C VAL A 225 7.50 -25.15 16.89
N THR A 226 8.80 -24.95 16.69
CA THR A 226 9.81 -25.00 17.74
C THR A 226 9.58 -23.99 18.88
N PRO A 227 9.93 -24.34 20.14
CA PRO A 227 9.86 -23.41 21.26
C PRO A 227 10.65 -22.11 21.02
N GLU A 228 11.79 -22.21 20.35
CA GLU A 228 12.70 -21.08 20.09
C GLU A 228 12.15 -20.12 19.03
N ALA A 229 11.33 -20.59 18.09
CA ALA A 229 10.57 -19.73 17.18
C ALA A 229 9.51 -18.91 17.94
N LYS A 230 8.75 -19.58 18.82
CA LYS A 230 7.71 -18.96 19.65
C LYS A 230 8.31 -17.94 20.63
N ASP A 231 9.44 -18.28 21.24
CA ASP A 231 10.21 -17.40 22.13
C ASP A 231 10.74 -16.14 21.39
N LEU A 232 11.25 -16.29 20.15
CA LEU A 232 11.64 -15.14 19.33
C LEU A 232 10.44 -14.23 18.99
N ILE A 233 9.30 -14.82 18.64
CA ILE A 233 8.05 -14.07 18.41
C ILE A 233 7.63 -13.33 19.68
N ASN A 234 7.64 -13.96 20.85
CA ASN A 234 7.29 -13.32 22.12
C ASN A 234 8.20 -12.12 22.43
N LYS A 235 9.50 -12.25 22.14
CA LYS A 235 10.50 -11.19 22.31
C LYS A 235 10.29 -10.02 21.34
N MET A 236 9.80 -10.28 20.12
CA MET A 236 9.42 -9.25 19.13
C MET A 236 8.05 -8.60 19.42
N LEU A 237 7.04 -9.39 19.77
CA LEU A 237 5.68 -8.94 20.11
C LEU A 237 5.55 -8.52 21.59
N THR A 238 6.67 -8.16 22.23
CA THR A 238 6.68 -7.58 23.57
C THR A 238 6.07 -6.17 23.55
N ILE A 239 5.02 -5.97 24.36
CA ILE A 239 4.16 -4.78 24.36
C ILE A 239 4.91 -3.50 24.77
N ASN A 240 5.89 -3.60 25.67
CA ASN A 240 6.70 -2.48 26.11
C ASN A 240 7.93 -2.34 25.18
N PRO A 241 8.06 -1.25 24.39
CA PRO A 241 9.16 -1.11 23.43
C PRO A 241 10.55 -1.08 24.09
N ALA A 242 10.68 -0.67 25.36
CA ALA A 242 11.95 -0.70 26.10
C ALA A 242 12.31 -2.10 26.67
N LYS A 243 11.44 -3.10 26.49
CA LYS A 243 11.71 -4.52 26.78
C LYS A 243 11.69 -5.40 25.52
N ARG A 244 11.39 -4.81 24.36
CA ARG A 244 11.31 -5.51 23.07
C ARG A 244 12.72 -5.76 22.54
N ILE A 245 12.96 -6.96 22.02
CA ILE A 245 14.27 -7.35 21.49
C ILE A 245 14.71 -6.43 20.34
N THR A 246 15.99 -6.03 20.32
CA THR A 246 16.57 -5.22 19.23
C THR A 246 17.03 -6.08 18.06
N ALA A 247 17.21 -5.48 16.88
CA ALA A 247 17.67 -6.21 15.69
C ALA A 247 19.05 -6.89 15.89
N SER A 248 19.94 -6.29 16.70
CA SER A 248 21.25 -6.89 17.02
C SER A 248 21.16 -8.10 17.95
N GLU A 249 20.11 -8.21 18.75
CA GLU A 249 19.86 -9.36 19.64
C GLU A 249 19.12 -10.48 18.89
N VAL A 250 18.19 -10.14 18.00
CA VAL A 250 17.52 -11.11 17.11
C VAL A 250 18.52 -11.92 16.29
N LEU A 251 19.53 -11.27 15.68
CA LEU A 251 20.55 -11.95 14.89
C LEU A 251 21.48 -12.86 15.73
N LYS A 252 21.44 -12.73 17.06
CA LYS A 252 22.15 -13.60 18.03
C LYS A 252 21.23 -14.64 18.66
N HIS A 253 19.95 -14.66 18.31
CA HIS A 253 18.98 -15.60 18.87
C HIS A 253 19.24 -17.02 18.34
N PRO A 254 19.16 -18.10 19.16
CA PRO A 254 19.49 -19.46 18.73
C PRO A 254 18.74 -19.94 17.48
N TRP A 255 17.47 -19.59 17.34
CA TRP A 255 16.65 -19.94 16.15
C TRP A 255 17.14 -19.26 14.84
N ILE A 256 17.96 -18.20 14.94
CA ILE A 256 18.64 -17.55 13.81
C ILE A 256 20.09 -18.05 13.71
N SER A 257 20.89 -17.90 14.77
CA SER A 257 22.34 -18.15 14.76
C SER A 257 22.71 -19.64 14.71
N HIS A 258 21.83 -20.51 15.22
CA HIS A 258 22.02 -21.97 15.25
C HIS A 258 20.93 -22.68 14.43
N ARG A 259 20.42 -22.04 13.37
CA ARG A 259 19.36 -22.54 12.46
C ARG A 259 19.50 -24.02 12.11
N SER A 260 20.72 -24.49 11.79
CA SER A 260 21.01 -25.87 11.39
C SER A 260 20.81 -26.92 12.47
N THR A 261 20.63 -26.54 13.73
CA THR A 261 20.36 -27.43 14.87
C THR A 261 19.10 -27.08 15.66
N VAL A 262 18.57 -25.86 15.50
CA VAL A 262 17.42 -25.33 16.27
C VAL A 262 16.16 -25.17 15.42
N ALA A 263 16.25 -24.79 14.15
CA ALA A 263 15.06 -24.56 13.31
C ALA A 263 14.60 -25.86 12.64
N SER A 264 13.29 -26.14 12.65
CA SER A 264 12.74 -27.36 12.06
C SER A 264 12.88 -27.43 10.53
N CYS A 265 13.57 -28.47 10.05
CA CYS A 265 13.65 -28.85 8.63
C CYS A 265 12.49 -29.77 8.19
N MET A 266 11.32 -29.68 8.82
CA MET A 266 10.11 -30.36 8.36
C MET A 266 9.34 -29.48 7.37
N HIS A 267 8.79 -30.08 6.30
CA HIS A 267 7.99 -29.32 5.35
C HIS A 267 6.61 -28.95 5.93
N ARG A 268 6.24 -27.67 5.83
CA ARG A 268 4.98 -27.12 6.36
C ARG A 268 3.97 -26.83 5.25
N GLN A 269 3.43 -27.86 4.59
CA GLN A 269 2.45 -27.73 3.49
C GLN A 269 1.22 -26.87 3.89
N GLU A 270 0.65 -27.09 5.07
CA GLU A 270 -0.50 -26.32 5.57
C GLU A 270 -0.19 -24.82 5.70
N THR A 271 1.03 -24.47 6.10
CA THR A 271 1.53 -23.09 6.15
C THR A 271 1.57 -22.47 4.76
N VAL A 272 2.03 -23.21 3.74
CA VAL A 272 2.04 -22.75 2.33
C VAL A 272 0.62 -22.52 1.82
N GLU A 273 -0.35 -23.37 2.18
CA GLU A 273 -1.76 -23.19 1.80
C GLU A 273 -2.44 -22.02 2.53
N CYS A 274 -2.18 -21.84 3.82
CA CYS A 274 -2.63 -20.66 4.56
C CYS A 274 -2.00 -19.39 4.00
N LEU A 275 -0.70 -19.39 3.67
CA LEU A 275 -0.02 -18.26 3.05
C LEU A 275 -0.60 -17.94 1.65
N LYS A 276 -0.97 -18.94 0.87
CA LYS A 276 -1.69 -18.79 -0.41
C LYS A 276 -3.06 -18.13 -0.21
N LYS A 277 -3.83 -18.57 0.80
CA LYS A 277 -5.12 -17.96 1.18
C LYS A 277 -4.94 -16.53 1.69
N PHE A 278 -3.86 -16.24 2.43
CA PHE A 278 -3.52 -14.91 2.94
C PHE A 278 -3.10 -13.95 1.82
N ASN A 279 -2.18 -14.35 0.94
CA ASN A 279 -1.76 -13.57 -0.23
C ASN A 279 -2.92 -13.27 -1.16
N ALA A 280 -3.75 -14.29 -1.44
CA ALA A 280 -5.02 -14.10 -2.11
C ALA A 280 -5.85 -13.06 -1.34
N ARG A 281 -6.19 -13.26 -0.05
CA ARG A 281 -6.99 -12.32 0.75
C ARG A 281 -6.38 -10.91 0.88
N ARG A 282 -5.07 -10.74 0.74
CA ARG A 282 -4.37 -9.44 0.75
C ARG A 282 -4.60 -8.72 -0.59
N LYS A 283 -4.31 -9.39 -1.71
CA LYS A 283 -4.58 -8.91 -3.08
C LYS A 283 -6.08 -8.84 -3.41
N LEU A 284 -6.91 -9.55 -2.66
CA LEU A 284 -8.36 -9.67 -2.80
C LEU A 284 -9.14 -8.97 -1.67
N LYS A 285 -8.49 -8.31 -0.68
CA LYS A 285 -9.15 -7.22 0.07
C LYS A 285 -9.45 -6.02 -0.85
N VAL A 286 -8.92 -6.07 -2.07
CA VAL A 286 -9.25 -5.22 -3.22
C VAL A 286 -10.38 -5.83 -4.10
N LEU A 287 -10.81 -7.10 -3.90
CA LEU A 287 -11.80 -7.91 -4.68
C LEU A 287 -12.11 -9.30 -4.02
N GLN A 288 -13.03 -9.47 -3.04
CA GLN A 288 -13.27 -10.79 -2.37
C GLN A 288 -14.72 -11.34 -2.49
N THR A 289 -14.97 -12.59 -2.06
CA THR A 289 -16.26 -13.36 -2.07
C THR A 289 -16.28 -14.40 -0.91
N VAL A 290 -17.29 -15.23 -0.60
CA VAL A 290 -18.49 -15.71 -1.32
C VAL A 290 -19.83 -15.44 -0.62
N SER A 291 -20.08 -15.84 0.65
CA SER A 291 -21.35 -15.50 1.36
C SER A 291 -21.56 -13.98 1.47
N LEU A 292 -20.42 -13.31 1.59
CA LEU A 292 -20.07 -11.95 1.19
C LEU A 292 -20.78 -11.36 -0.06
N CYS A 293 -21.38 -12.14 -0.98
CA CYS A 293 -21.80 -11.71 -2.33
C CYS A 293 -22.62 -10.40 -2.38
N PHE A 294 -23.59 -10.22 -1.48
CA PHE A 294 -24.35 -8.96 -1.39
C PHE A 294 -23.48 -7.78 -0.93
N THR A 295 -22.68 -7.97 0.13
CA THR A 295 -21.69 -7.00 0.61
C THR A 295 -20.61 -6.71 -0.44
N VAL A 296 -20.32 -7.67 -1.30
CA VAL A 296 -19.26 -7.63 -2.32
C VAL A 296 -19.71 -6.95 -3.60
N ARG A 297 -20.91 -7.23 -4.11
CA ARG A 297 -21.46 -6.42 -5.20
C ARG A 297 -21.65 -4.97 -4.76
N LYS A 298 -21.93 -4.73 -3.47
CA LYS A 298 -21.81 -3.38 -2.89
C LYS A 298 -20.37 -2.87 -2.89
N GLN A 299 -19.37 -3.62 -2.42
CA GLN A 299 -17.97 -3.18 -2.40
C GLN A 299 -17.36 -2.98 -3.80
N GLU A 300 -17.79 -3.77 -4.79
CA GLU A 300 -17.46 -3.62 -6.21
C GLU A 300 -18.02 -2.31 -6.76
N ILE A 301 -19.28 -1.99 -6.42
CA ILE A 301 -19.92 -0.72 -6.78
C ILE A 301 -19.31 0.49 -6.04
N ILE A 302 -18.86 0.33 -4.79
CA ILE A 302 -18.01 1.34 -4.11
C ILE A 302 -16.73 1.53 -4.92
N LYS A 303 -15.96 0.47 -5.15
CA LYS A 303 -14.64 0.52 -5.79
C LYS A 303 -14.68 1.10 -7.20
N VAL A 304 -15.66 0.73 -8.03
CA VAL A 304 -15.79 1.29 -9.38
C VAL A 304 -16.25 2.76 -9.36
N THR A 305 -16.96 3.17 -8.30
CA THR A 305 -17.27 4.60 -8.04
C THR A 305 -16.03 5.36 -7.54
N GLU A 306 -15.18 4.76 -6.70
CA GLU A 306 -13.89 5.32 -6.28
C GLU A 306 -12.95 5.48 -7.48
N GLN A 307 -12.87 4.48 -8.36
CA GLN A 307 -12.07 4.52 -9.60
C GLN A 307 -12.57 5.59 -10.58
N LEU A 308 -13.89 5.80 -10.69
CA LEU A 308 -14.47 6.90 -11.46
C LEU A 308 -14.05 8.27 -10.88
N ILE A 309 -14.16 8.43 -9.56
CA ILE A 309 -13.79 9.66 -8.86
C ILE A 309 -12.28 9.91 -8.98
N GLU A 310 -11.45 8.86 -8.96
CA GLU A 310 -10.02 8.95 -9.26
C GLU A 310 -9.79 9.45 -10.70
N ALA A 311 -10.48 8.88 -11.70
CA ALA A 311 -10.34 9.29 -13.10
C ALA A 311 -10.72 10.76 -13.32
N ILE A 312 -11.87 11.20 -12.77
CA ILE A 312 -12.32 12.60 -12.80
C ILE A 312 -11.27 13.50 -12.10
N SER A 313 -10.87 13.15 -10.87
CA SER A 313 -9.92 13.95 -10.08
C SER A 313 -8.52 14.01 -10.71
N ASN A 314 -8.16 13.01 -11.54
CA ASN A 314 -6.88 12.98 -12.24
C ASN A 314 -6.88 13.70 -13.59
N GLY A 315 -8.04 13.96 -14.19
CA GLY A 315 -8.19 14.43 -15.57
C GLY A 315 -8.06 13.30 -16.61
N ASP A 316 -8.28 12.04 -16.22
CA ASP A 316 -8.16 10.87 -17.11
C ASP A 316 -9.48 10.61 -17.85
N PHE A 317 -9.64 11.26 -19.00
CA PHE A 317 -10.81 11.08 -19.87
C PHE A 317 -10.84 9.71 -20.57
N GLU A 318 -9.70 9.03 -20.74
CA GLU A 318 -9.65 7.72 -21.39
C GLU A 318 -10.22 6.65 -20.46
N SER A 319 -9.85 6.68 -19.17
CA SER A 319 -10.48 5.83 -18.14
C SER A 319 -11.94 6.21 -17.91
N TYR A 320 -12.29 7.50 -17.85
CA TYR A 320 -13.69 7.94 -17.73
C TYR A 320 -14.57 7.39 -18.86
N THR A 321 -14.10 7.49 -20.11
CA THR A 321 -14.81 6.96 -21.30
C THR A 321 -15.05 5.46 -21.22
N LYS A 322 -14.09 4.68 -20.68
CA LYS A 322 -14.24 3.22 -20.50
C LYS A 322 -15.24 2.84 -19.40
N MET A 323 -15.56 3.75 -18.50
CA MET A 323 -16.43 3.54 -17.33
C MET A 323 -17.85 4.10 -17.51
N CYS A 324 -18.13 4.75 -18.65
CA CYS A 324 -19.42 5.29 -18.99
C CYS A 324 -20.02 4.58 -20.22
N ASP A 325 -21.34 4.61 -20.36
CA ASP A 325 -22.03 4.28 -21.59
C ASP A 325 -21.82 5.42 -22.61
N PRO A 326 -21.64 5.15 -23.92
CA PRO A 326 -21.59 6.20 -24.95
C PRO A 326 -22.85 7.10 -24.98
N SER A 327 -24.00 6.58 -24.55
CA SER A 327 -25.29 7.26 -24.38
C SER A 327 -25.61 7.61 -22.91
N VAL A 328 -24.59 7.72 -22.05
CA VAL A 328 -24.77 8.07 -20.63
C VAL A 328 -25.56 9.37 -20.48
N THR A 329 -26.59 9.37 -19.63
CA THR A 329 -27.40 10.57 -19.37
C THR A 329 -26.99 11.25 -18.06
N ALA A 330 -27.04 12.59 -18.03
CA ALA A 330 -26.59 13.38 -16.88
C ALA A 330 -27.56 14.51 -16.51
N PHE A 331 -27.89 14.60 -15.22
CA PHE A 331 -28.36 15.83 -14.57
C PHE A 331 -27.24 16.34 -13.65
N GLU A 332 -26.69 17.52 -13.92
CA GLU A 332 -25.73 18.18 -13.03
C GLU A 332 -25.92 19.71 -13.05
N PRO A 333 -25.44 20.47 -12.04
CA PRO A 333 -25.71 21.91 -11.93
C PRO A 333 -25.31 22.70 -13.17
N GLU A 334 -24.22 22.31 -13.83
CA GLU A 334 -23.70 22.91 -15.06
C GLU A 334 -24.60 22.68 -16.29
N ALA A 335 -25.50 21.69 -16.27
CA ALA A 335 -26.52 21.49 -17.31
C ALA A 335 -27.71 22.46 -17.17
N LEU A 336 -27.71 23.32 -16.14
CA LEU A 336 -28.73 24.37 -15.90
C LEU A 336 -30.17 23.84 -15.88
N GLY A 337 -30.38 22.65 -15.32
CA GLY A 337 -31.68 21.99 -15.22
C GLY A 337 -32.12 21.18 -16.44
N ASN A 338 -31.27 21.04 -17.45
CA ASN A 338 -31.52 20.17 -18.61
C ASN A 338 -30.97 18.75 -18.37
N LEU A 339 -31.57 17.77 -19.04
CA LEU A 339 -30.97 16.43 -19.18
C LEU A 339 -29.96 16.47 -20.33
N VAL A 340 -28.74 16.02 -20.07
CA VAL A 340 -27.66 15.89 -21.07
C VAL A 340 -27.50 14.42 -21.44
N GLU A 341 -27.13 14.14 -22.70
CA GLU A 341 -26.80 12.80 -23.19
C GLU A 341 -25.37 12.77 -23.77
N GLY A 342 -24.66 11.67 -23.51
CA GLY A 342 -23.35 11.37 -24.08
C GLY A 342 -22.15 11.97 -23.35
N LEU A 343 -20.98 11.82 -23.97
CA LEU A 343 -19.69 12.12 -23.34
C LEU A 343 -19.12 13.49 -23.70
N ASP A 344 -19.60 14.17 -24.75
CA ASP A 344 -18.97 15.39 -25.25
C ASP A 344 -19.21 16.63 -24.36
N PHE A 345 -20.31 16.66 -23.59
CA PHE A 345 -20.49 17.66 -22.54
C PHE A 345 -19.43 17.49 -21.43
N HIS A 346 -19.21 16.25 -20.99
CA HIS A 346 -18.21 15.91 -19.97
C HIS A 346 -16.78 16.18 -20.47
N ARG A 347 -16.48 15.85 -21.74
CA ARG A 347 -15.19 16.08 -22.41
C ARG A 347 -14.66 17.50 -22.20
N PHE A 348 -15.54 18.50 -22.32
CA PHE A 348 -15.18 19.90 -22.15
C PHE A 348 -14.48 20.18 -20.81
N TYR A 349 -14.95 19.58 -19.70
CA TYR A 349 -14.36 19.76 -18.37
C TYR A 349 -12.99 19.08 -18.23
N PHE A 350 -12.84 17.88 -18.78
CA PHE A 350 -11.56 17.18 -18.82
C PHE A 350 -10.51 17.98 -19.60
N GLU A 351 -10.87 18.48 -20.78
CA GLU A 351 -9.96 19.25 -21.64
C GLU A 351 -9.65 20.65 -21.10
N ASN A 352 -10.61 21.33 -20.47
CA ASN A 352 -10.50 22.76 -20.16
C ASN A 352 -10.42 23.14 -18.68
N LEU A 353 -10.97 22.35 -17.76
CA LEU A 353 -10.97 22.64 -16.31
C LEU A 353 -9.96 21.77 -15.56
N TRP A 354 -10.10 20.44 -15.63
CA TRP A 354 -9.34 19.52 -14.77
C TRP A 354 -7.91 19.29 -15.27
N SER A 355 -7.66 19.31 -16.58
CA SER A 355 -6.32 19.26 -17.18
C SER A 355 -5.36 20.35 -16.69
N LYS A 356 -5.90 21.50 -16.24
CA LYS A 356 -5.15 22.71 -15.87
C LYS A 356 -5.07 22.96 -14.37
N ASN A 357 -5.87 22.27 -13.55
CA ASN A 357 -5.86 22.50 -12.11
C ASN A 357 -4.70 21.76 -11.44
N SER A 358 -3.64 22.48 -11.10
CA SER A 358 -2.43 21.92 -10.50
C SER A 358 -2.52 21.69 -8.99
N LYS A 359 -3.49 22.30 -8.29
CA LYS A 359 -3.56 22.24 -6.82
C LYS A 359 -4.16 20.89 -6.37
N PRO A 360 -3.66 20.27 -5.28
CA PRO A 360 -4.20 19.01 -4.80
C PRO A 360 -5.66 19.16 -4.37
N VAL A 361 -6.48 18.18 -4.74
CA VAL A 361 -7.89 18.04 -4.36
C VAL A 361 -8.02 16.74 -3.57
N HIS A 362 -8.66 16.79 -2.40
CA HIS A 362 -8.95 15.63 -1.56
C HIS A 362 -10.46 15.40 -1.54
N THR A 363 -10.89 14.21 -1.97
CA THR A 363 -12.30 13.83 -2.07
C THR A 363 -12.63 12.79 -1.01
N THR A 364 -13.71 12.99 -0.28
CA THR A 364 -14.24 12.07 0.73
C THR A 364 -15.67 11.68 0.37
N ILE A 365 -15.94 10.37 0.33
CA ILE A 365 -17.28 9.82 0.15
C ILE A 365 -17.87 9.57 1.54
N LEU A 366 -19.04 10.15 1.82
CA LEU A 366 -19.80 9.92 3.04
C LEU A 366 -21.09 9.18 2.75
N ASN A 367 -21.46 8.28 3.66
CA ASN A 367 -22.71 7.52 3.69
C ASN A 367 -23.14 6.93 2.32
N PRO A 368 -22.32 6.07 1.67
CA PRO A 368 -22.69 5.45 0.41
C PRO A 368 -23.83 4.44 0.58
N HIS A 369 -25.02 4.78 0.08
CA HIS A 369 -26.19 3.91 0.07
C HIS A 369 -26.34 3.22 -1.28
N ILE A 370 -26.24 1.89 -1.29
CA ILE A 370 -26.26 1.08 -2.53
C ILE A 370 -27.49 0.17 -2.58
N HIS A 371 -28.20 0.26 -3.70
CA HIS A 371 -29.31 -0.60 -4.09
C HIS A 371 -28.85 -1.47 -5.27
N LEU A 372 -28.86 -2.79 -5.11
CA LEU A 372 -28.57 -3.73 -6.20
C LEU A 372 -29.89 -4.06 -6.92
N ILE A 373 -29.89 -4.08 -8.25
CA ILE A 373 -31.09 -4.24 -9.08
C ILE A 373 -30.82 -5.42 -10.03
N GLY A 374 -31.34 -6.60 -9.69
CA GLY A 374 -30.97 -7.84 -10.37
C GLY A 374 -29.48 -8.15 -10.26
N GLU A 375 -28.92 -8.84 -11.26
CA GLU A 375 -27.49 -9.18 -11.32
C GLU A 375 -26.64 -8.12 -12.04
N GLU A 376 -27.21 -7.46 -13.04
CA GLU A 376 -26.48 -6.58 -13.97
C GLU A 376 -26.69 -5.08 -13.71
N ALA A 377 -27.53 -4.66 -12.77
CA ALA A 377 -27.71 -3.23 -12.45
C ALA A 377 -27.50 -2.92 -10.95
N ALA A 378 -27.10 -1.68 -10.68
CA ALA A 378 -27.01 -1.13 -9.33
C ALA A 378 -27.13 0.39 -9.34
N CYS A 379 -27.63 0.96 -8.24
CA CYS A 379 -27.66 2.39 -7.98
C CYS A 379 -26.90 2.68 -6.69
N ILE A 380 -26.00 3.67 -6.71
CA ILE A 380 -25.29 4.18 -5.54
C ILE A 380 -25.59 5.67 -5.37
N ALA A 381 -26.07 6.06 -4.19
CA ALA A 381 -26.25 7.44 -3.78
C ALA A 381 -25.30 7.76 -2.61
N TYR A 382 -24.63 8.91 -2.65
CA TYR A 382 -23.63 9.29 -1.66
C TYR A 382 -23.47 10.81 -1.56
N ILE A 383 -22.90 11.27 -0.44
CA ILE A 383 -22.46 12.66 -0.29
C ILE A 383 -20.97 12.71 -0.63
N ARG A 384 -20.59 13.50 -1.63
CA ARG A 384 -19.19 13.77 -1.97
C ARG A 384 -18.77 15.09 -1.34
N ILE A 385 -17.80 15.04 -0.44
CA ILE A 385 -17.11 16.23 0.06
C ILE A 385 -15.80 16.39 -0.72
N THR A 386 -15.61 17.57 -1.31
CA THR A 386 -14.43 17.92 -2.10
C THR A 386 -13.69 19.07 -1.43
N GLN A 387 -12.50 18.78 -0.90
CA GLN A 387 -11.59 19.74 -0.29
C GLN A 387 -10.55 20.17 -1.31
N TYR A 388 -10.42 21.47 -1.54
CA TYR A 388 -9.53 22.03 -2.58
C TYR A 388 -8.95 23.36 -2.14
N ILE A 389 -7.95 23.85 -2.88
CA ILE A 389 -7.38 25.18 -2.70
C ILE A 389 -7.94 26.10 -3.79
N ASP A 390 -8.57 27.23 -3.42
CA ASP A 390 -9.14 28.18 -4.38
C ASP A 390 -8.07 28.97 -5.16
N THR A 391 -8.50 29.84 -6.08
CA THR A 391 -7.62 30.73 -6.87
C THR A 391 -6.68 31.53 -5.97
N ASN A 392 -7.22 32.13 -4.90
CA ASN A 392 -6.50 32.95 -3.91
C ASN A 392 -5.55 32.15 -2.99
N GLY A 393 -5.57 30.81 -3.05
CA GLY A 393 -4.72 29.96 -2.22
C GLY A 393 -5.36 29.54 -0.90
N MET A 394 -6.63 29.87 -0.66
CA MET A 394 -7.34 29.49 0.57
C MET A 394 -7.95 28.09 0.47
N PRO A 395 -7.91 27.28 1.54
CA PRO A 395 -8.61 26.01 1.57
C PRO A 395 -10.12 26.21 1.58
N ARG A 396 -10.82 25.46 0.74
CA ARG A 396 -12.28 25.42 0.62
C ARG A 396 -12.76 23.98 0.76
N THR A 397 -14.06 23.84 1.00
CA THR A 397 -14.75 22.55 1.05
C THR A 397 -16.09 22.74 0.37
N ALA A 398 -16.34 21.95 -0.66
CA ALA A 398 -17.61 21.86 -1.37
C ALA A 398 -18.29 20.54 -1.04
N GLN A 399 -19.62 20.52 -1.13
CA GLN A 399 -20.45 19.33 -0.99
C GLN A 399 -21.31 19.16 -2.24
N SER A 400 -21.42 17.92 -2.71
CA SER A 400 -22.35 17.54 -3.75
C SER A 400 -22.94 16.16 -3.50
N GLU A 401 -24.26 16.06 -3.51
CA GLU A 401 -24.99 14.81 -3.42
C GLU A 401 -25.00 14.15 -4.80
N GLU A 402 -24.48 12.93 -4.93
CA GLU A 402 -24.37 12.24 -6.21
C GLU A 402 -25.08 10.89 -6.20
N THR A 403 -25.82 10.62 -7.29
CA THR A 403 -26.41 9.33 -7.61
C THR A 403 -25.82 8.82 -8.92
N ARG A 404 -25.27 7.60 -8.93
CA ARG A 404 -24.73 6.93 -10.11
C ARG A 404 -25.50 5.62 -10.36
N ILE A 405 -26.02 5.45 -11.57
CA ILE A 405 -26.66 4.20 -12.01
C ILE A 405 -25.68 3.43 -12.89
N TRP A 406 -25.29 2.26 -12.39
CA TRP A 406 -24.35 1.34 -13.00
C TRP A 406 -25.10 0.18 -13.68
N HIS A 407 -24.68 -0.15 -14.89
CA HIS A 407 -25.15 -1.29 -15.68
C HIS A 407 -23.93 -2.11 -16.10
N ARG A 408 -23.96 -3.42 -15.89
CA ARG A 408 -22.94 -4.36 -16.31
C ARG A 408 -23.23 -4.85 -17.73
N ARG A 409 -22.29 -4.66 -18.66
CA ARG A 409 -22.36 -5.18 -20.03
C ARG A 409 -21.01 -5.80 -20.38
N ASP A 410 -21.02 -6.94 -21.08
CA ASP A 410 -19.82 -7.72 -21.42
C ASP A 410 -18.88 -7.93 -20.20
N GLY A 411 -19.49 -8.18 -19.03
CA GLY A 411 -18.80 -8.36 -17.75
C GLY A 411 -18.28 -7.08 -17.06
N LYS A 412 -18.36 -5.90 -17.70
CA LYS A 412 -17.82 -4.61 -17.22
C LYS A 412 -18.94 -3.69 -16.74
N TRP A 413 -18.72 -2.97 -15.64
CA TRP A 413 -19.63 -1.95 -15.15
C TRP A 413 -19.45 -0.61 -15.90
N GLN A 414 -20.55 -0.07 -16.42
CA GLN A 414 -20.62 1.24 -17.08
C GLN A 414 -21.71 2.10 -16.44
N ILE A 415 -21.52 3.41 -16.38
CA ILE A 415 -22.54 4.36 -15.93
C ILE A 415 -23.49 4.64 -17.09
N VAL A 416 -24.79 4.40 -16.87
CA VAL A 416 -25.87 4.71 -17.82
C VAL A 416 -26.63 5.99 -17.45
N HIS A 417 -26.65 6.35 -16.17
CA HIS A 417 -27.21 7.62 -15.70
C HIS A 417 -26.45 8.19 -14.50
N PHE A 418 -26.38 9.51 -14.44
CA PHE A 418 -25.76 10.30 -13.38
C PHE A 418 -26.67 11.47 -12.97
N HIS A 419 -26.81 11.69 -11.67
CA HIS A 419 -27.39 12.90 -11.10
C HIS A 419 -26.45 13.49 -10.02
N ARG A 420 -26.10 14.78 -10.14
CA ARG A 420 -25.46 15.58 -9.08
C ARG A 420 -26.36 16.74 -8.64
N SER A 421 -26.52 16.88 -7.33
CA SER A 421 -27.04 18.08 -6.65
C SER A 421 -25.90 18.79 -5.88
N GLY A 422 -26.20 19.96 -5.33
CA GLY A 422 -25.23 20.79 -4.62
C GLY A 422 -24.43 21.70 -5.55
N SER A 423 -23.16 21.98 -5.20
CA SER A 423 -22.32 22.92 -5.97
C SER A 423 -21.84 22.36 -7.32
N PRO A 424 -21.65 23.21 -8.35
CA PRO A 424 -20.92 22.84 -9.56
C PRO A 424 -19.53 22.25 -9.27
N SER A 425 -19.07 21.33 -10.10
CA SER A 425 -17.65 20.94 -10.17
C SER A 425 -16.82 22.03 -10.85
N ALA A 426 -17.44 22.81 -11.73
CA ALA A 426 -16.91 24.06 -12.26
C ALA A 426 -16.96 25.18 -11.21
N ILE A 427 -15.92 25.25 -10.37
CA ILE A 427 -15.69 26.40 -9.47
C ILE A 427 -15.72 27.68 -10.31
N THR A 428 -16.64 28.60 -10.01
CA THR A 428 -16.73 29.91 -10.67
C THR A 428 -15.44 30.70 -10.46
N LYS A 429 -15.00 31.37 -11.53
CA LYS A 429 -13.72 32.10 -11.61
C LYS A 429 -13.65 33.31 -10.69
#